data_AF-A0A6M6JTC3-F1
#
_entry.id   AF-A0A6M6JTC3-F1
#
_cell.length_a   1.000
_cell.length_b   1.000
_cell.length_c   1.000
_cell.angle_alpha   90.00
_cell.angle_beta   90.00
_cell.angle_gamma   90.00
#
_symmetry.space_group_name_H-M   'P 1'
#
loop_
_entity.id
_entity.type
_entity.pdbx_description
1 polymer ?
#
loop_
_entity_poly.entity_id
_entity_poly.type
_entity_poly.pdbx_seq_one_letter_code
_entity_poly.pdbx_strand_id
1 'polypeptide(L)' 'MRVEVDRKACAGHGQCSATAPAVYELDDDGFCLPVVAVPPGAEDDAEAGAAACPEQAIEVTP' A
#
# COMPACT_ATOMS: atom_id res chain seq x y z
N MET A 1 11.50 3.39 6.54
CA MET A 1 10.29 2.55 6.44
C MET A 1 10.37 1.60 5.28
N ARG A 2 9.87 0.39 5.50
CA ARG A 2 9.69 -0.65 4.50
C ARG A 2 8.23 -1.06 4.46
N VAL A 3 7.69 -1.18 3.26
CA VAL A 3 6.31 -1.59 3.01
C VAL A 3 6.33 -2.95 2.31
N GLU A 4 5.58 -3.91 2.82
CA GLU A 4 5.37 -5.21 2.20
C GLU A 4 3.90 -5.40 1.85
N VAL A 5 3.64 -5.99 0.69
CA VAL A 5 2.30 -6.31 0.22
C VAL A 5 2.19 -7.83 0.05
N ASP A 6 1.31 -8.46 0.82
CA ASP A 6 0.91 -9.84 0.60
C ASP A 6 -0.04 -9.91 -0.60
N ARG A 7 0.52 -10.25 -1.77
CA ARG A 7 -0.24 -10.37 -3.01
C ARG A 7 -1.26 -11.50 -3.02
N LYS A 8 -1.18 -12.47 -2.09
CA LYS A 8 -2.20 -13.53 -1.98
C LYS A 8 -3.41 -13.06 -1.19
N ALA A 9 -3.21 -12.16 -0.23
CA ALA A 9 -4.28 -11.55 0.56
C ALA A 9 -4.91 -10.33 -0.15
N CYS A 10 -4.16 -9.65 -1.03
CA CYS A 10 -4.66 -8.50 -1.77
C CYS A 10 -5.86 -8.88 -2.68
N ALA A 11 -7.03 -8.32 -2.41
CA ALA A 11 -8.26 -8.56 -3.17
C ALA A 11 -8.63 -7.43 -4.16
N GLY A 12 -7.71 -6.50 -4.46
CA GLY A 12 -7.90 -5.49 -5.50
C GLY A 12 -8.89 -4.35 -5.17
N HIS A 13 -9.10 -4.02 -3.89
CA HIS A 13 -10.05 -2.98 -3.48
C HIS A 13 -9.62 -1.54 -3.80
N GLY A 14 -8.33 -1.31 -4.09
CA GLY A 14 -7.78 0.01 -4.41
C GLY A 14 -7.75 1.05 -3.29
N GLN A 15 -8.14 0.70 -2.06
CA GLN A 15 -8.23 1.66 -0.94
C GLN A 15 -6.87 2.24 -0.51
N CYS A 16 -5.78 1.46 -0.64
CA CYS A 16 -4.43 1.94 -0.35
C CYS A 16 -4.04 3.09 -1.29
N SER A 17 -4.20 2.91 -2.60
CA SER A 17 -3.90 3.93 -3.61
C SER A 17 -4.87 5.12 -3.56
N ALA A 18 -6.15 4.88 -3.25
CA ALA A 18 -7.10 5.99 -3.05
C ALA A 18 -6.74 6.86 -1.84
N THR A 19 -6.21 6.26 -0.77
CA THR A 19 -5.79 6.97 0.46
C THR A 19 -4.44 7.65 0.31
N ALA A 20 -3.46 6.94 -0.26
CA ALA A 20 -2.07 7.38 -0.36
C ALA A 20 -1.52 7.10 -1.77
N PRO A 21 -1.98 7.84 -2.79
CA PRO A 21 -1.61 7.60 -4.20
C PRO A 21 -0.14 7.87 -4.50
N ALA A 22 0.56 8.61 -3.63
CA ALA A 22 1.99 8.87 -3.75
C ALA A 22 2.86 7.67 -3.31
N VAL A 23 2.28 6.71 -2.57
CA VAL A 23 2.99 5.54 -2.04
C VAL A 23 2.54 4.25 -2.71
N TYR A 24 1.23 4.12 -2.98
CA TYR A 24 0.63 2.89 -3.48
C TYR A 24 0.18 3.04 -4.92
N GLU A 25 0.78 2.22 -5.78
CA GLU A 25 0.40 2.07 -7.18
C GLU A 25 -0.38 0.75 -7.36
N LEU A 26 -1.35 0.75 -8.27
CA LEU A 26 -2.10 -0.45 -8.62
C LEU A 26 -1.71 -0.90 -10.02
N ASP A 27 -1.75 -2.21 -10.28
CA ASP A 27 -1.71 -2.73 -11.64
C ASP A 27 -3.04 -2.51 -12.36
N ASP A 28 -3.08 -2.89 -13.64
CA ASP A 28 -4.25 -2.72 -14.51
C ASP A 28 -5.50 -3.49 -14.02
N ASP A 29 -5.30 -4.51 -13.18
CA ASP A 29 -6.36 -5.32 -12.58
C ASP A 29 -6.78 -4.80 -11.19
N GLY A 30 -6.18 -3.71 -10.71
CA GLY A 30 -6.50 -3.06 -9.43
C GLY A 30 -5.77 -3.63 -8.21
N PHE A 31 -4.81 -4.55 -8.39
CA PHE A 31 -4.02 -5.09 -7.29
C PHE A 31 -2.86 -4.16 -6.94
N CYS A 32 -2.55 -4.06 -5.65
CA CYS A 32 -1.44 -3.25 -5.18
C CYS A 32 -0.10 -3.82 -5.67
N LEU A 33 0.69 -2.98 -6.32
CA LEU A 33 2.05 -3.31 -6.73
C LEU A 33 3.00 -3.29 -5.51
N PRO A 34 4.11 -4.06 -5.55
CA PRO A 34 5.12 -3.98 -4.50
C PRO A 34 5.69 -2.57 -4.37
N VAL A 35 5.68 -2.03 -3.16
CA VAL A 35 6.25 -0.71 -2.87
C VAL A 35 7.77 -0.86 -2.72
N VAL A 36 8.53 -0.26 -3.65
CA VAL A 36 10.00 -0.39 -3.69
C VAL A 36 10.67 0.54 -2.67
N ALA A 37 10.12 1.74 -2.48
CA ALA A 37 10.60 2.71 -1.51
C ALA A 37 9.47 3.69 -1.14
N VAL A 38 9.36 4.01 0.15
CA VAL A 38 8.50 5.11 0.61
C VAL A 38 9.27 6.43 0.41
N PRO A 39 8.69 7.43 -0.27
CA PRO A 39 9.31 8.74 -0.41
C PRO A 39 9.59 9.39 0.96
N PRO A 40 10.70 10.12 1.13
CA PRO A 40 10.95 10.85 2.37
C PRO A 40 9.81 11.84 2.66
N GLY A 41 9.26 11.82 3.88
CA GLY A 41 8.12 12.65 4.27
C GLY A 41 6.75 12.05 3.95
N ALA A 42 6.68 10.85 3.38
CA ALA A 42 5.45 10.10 3.10
C ALA A 42 5.24 8.91 4.06
N GLU A 43 5.93 8.89 5.20
CA GLU A 43 5.81 7.84 6.21
C GLU A 43 4.37 7.69 6.73
N ASP A 44 3.72 8.82 7.06
CA ASP A 44 2.33 8.83 7.53
C ASP A 44 1.36 8.35 6.44
N ASP A 45 1.62 8.70 5.17
CA ASP A 45 0.82 8.23 4.02
C ASP A 45 0.98 6.73 3.80
N ALA A 46 2.19 6.19 4.00
CA ALA A 46 2.43 4.75 3.93
C ALA A 46 1.62 4.02 5.02
N GLU A 47 1.66 4.48 6.26
CA GLU A 47 0.85 3.90 7.34
C GLU A 47 -0.66 4.02 7.07
N ALA A 48 -1.12 5.19 6.62
CA ALA A 48 -2.54 5.43 6.32
C ALA A 48 -3.06 4.52 5.20
N GLY A 49 -2.31 4.39 4.10
CA GLY A 49 -2.72 3.52 3.00
C GLY A 49 -2.68 2.03 3.35
N ALA A 50 -1.77 1.61 4.23
CA ALA A 50 -1.77 0.24 4.77
C ALA A 50 -3.01 -0.01 5.65
N ALA A 51 -3.34 0.92 6.55
CA ALA A 51 -4.51 0.85 7.43
C ALA A 51 -5.85 0.87 6.65
N ALA A 52 -5.87 1.49 5.47
CA ALA A 52 -7.04 1.51 4.59
C ALA A 52 -7.31 0.15 3.91
N CYS A 53 -6.37 -0.79 3.93
CA CYS A 53 -6.54 -2.10 3.30
C CYS A 53 -7.55 -2.97 4.09
N PRO A 54 -8.71 -3.34 3.51
CA PRO A 54 -9.71 -4.16 4.22
C PRO A 54 -9.20 -5.55 4.58
N GLU A 55 -8.36 -6.11 3.71
CA GLU A 55 -7.78 -7.45 3.86
C GLU A 55 -6.53 -7.47 4.75
N GLN A 56 -6.10 -6.31 5.26
CA GLN A 56 -4.87 -6.16 6.02
C GLN A 56 -3.64 -6.74 5.29
N ALA A 57 -3.63 -6.66 3.96
CA ALA A 57 -2.61 -7.26 3.11
C ALA A 57 -1.31 -6.45 3.02
N ILE A 58 -1.19 -5.36 3.79
CA ILE A 58 -0.06 -4.42 3.71
C ILE A 58 0.53 -4.23 5.10
N GLU A 59 1.83 -4.48 5.25
CA GLU A 59 2.57 -4.27 6.48
C GLU A 59 3.59 -3.14 6.29
N VAL A 60 3.68 -2.24 7.29
CA VAL A 60 4.64 -1.13 7.32
C VAL A 60 5.55 -1.33 8.52
N THR A 61 6.86 -1.30 8.28
CA THR A 61 7.89 -1.43 9.31
C THR A 61 8.86 -0.23 9.26
N PRO A 62 9.46 0.19 10.39
CA PRO A 62 10.42 1.30 10.45
C PRO A 62 11.63 1.12 9.52
#